data_AF-A0A6I5CLA6-F1
#
_entry.id   AF-A0A6I5CLA6-F1
#
_cell.length_a   1.000
_cell.length_b   1.000
_cell.length_c   1.000
_cell.angle_alpha   90.00
_cell.angle_beta   90.00
_cell.angle_gamma   90.00
#
_symmetry.space_group_name_H-M   'P 1'
#
loop_
_entity.id
_entity.type
_entity.pdbx_description
1 polymer ?
#
loop_
_entity_poly.entity_id
_entity_poly.type
_entity_poly.pdbx_seq_one_letter_code
_entity_poly.pdbx_strand_id
1 'polypeptide(L)'
;MPYVCGSRTLSPDWDHDGRRDEVFAVSPPNNYVYRISAGSNGPVRVGNGRAATLRNWEIRPSTQRRVYAVTATNHVYYSYLGTGGWSDWYPYVP
;
A
#
# COMPACT_ATOMS: atom_id res chain seq x y z
N MET A 1 -17.53 15.48 -9.82
CA MET A 1 -16.64 14.35 -9.48
C MET A 1 -16.99 13.90 -8.07
N PRO A 2 -17.40 12.66 -7.80
CA PRO A 2 -17.70 12.26 -6.44
C PRO A 2 -16.38 12.20 -5.64
N TYR A 3 -16.31 12.99 -4.57
CA TYR A 3 -15.29 12.87 -3.56
C TYR A 3 -15.51 11.54 -2.84
N VAL A 4 -14.59 10.59 -3.01
CA VAL A 4 -14.60 9.34 -2.24
C VAL A 4 -13.83 9.60 -0.95
N CYS A 5 -14.55 10.01 0.09
CA CYS A 5 -14.01 10.23 1.43
C CYS A 5 -14.09 8.92 2.22
N GLY A 6 -12.97 8.45 2.76
CA GLY A 6 -12.93 7.35 3.74
C GLY A 6 -12.79 5.95 3.15
N SER A 7 -11.93 5.14 3.79
CA SER A 7 -11.62 3.70 3.57
C SER A 7 -10.47 3.30 2.64
N ARG A 8 -9.80 4.21 1.94
CA ARG A 8 -8.76 3.84 0.94
C ARG A 8 -7.31 4.13 1.34
N THR A 9 -7.08 4.43 2.62
CA THR A 9 -5.77 4.85 3.13
C THR A 9 -5.28 3.97 4.26
N LEU A 10 -3.99 3.63 4.25
CA LEU A 10 -3.27 3.07 5.40
C LEU A 10 -2.17 4.04 5.77
N SER A 11 -1.85 4.18 7.05
CA SER A 11 -0.67 4.95 7.45
C SER A 11 0.24 4.11 8.35
N PRO A 12 1.18 3.38 7.74
CA PRO A 12 2.19 2.60 8.44
C PRO A 12 3.21 3.42 9.24
N ASP A 13 3.72 2.75 10.25
CA ASP A 13 4.69 3.19 11.27
C ASP A 13 4.20 4.34 12.17
N TRP A 14 3.83 5.53 11.69
CA TRP A 14 3.46 6.75 12.47
C TRP A 14 3.96 6.86 13.93
N ASP A 15 5.16 6.34 14.21
CA ASP A 15 5.92 6.32 15.47
C ASP A 15 5.96 5.12 16.44
N HIS A 16 5.60 3.88 16.06
CA HIS A 16 6.19 2.72 16.78
C HIS A 16 7.34 2.02 16.03
N ASP A 17 8.13 2.91 15.45
CA ASP A 17 9.58 3.00 15.23
C ASP A 17 10.33 1.79 14.66
N GLY A 18 9.66 1.10 13.74
CA GLY A 18 10.30 0.29 12.70
C GLY A 18 11.01 1.09 11.57
N ARG A 19 11.24 2.39 11.77
CA ARG A 19 12.06 3.36 10.99
C ARG A 19 11.55 3.70 9.57
N ARG A 20 10.26 3.99 9.39
CA ARG A 20 9.70 4.93 8.39
C ARG A 20 8.18 5.08 8.52
N ASP A 21 7.71 6.31 8.72
CA ASP A 21 6.30 6.69 8.58
C ASP A 21 5.90 6.83 7.12
N GLU A 22 4.81 6.16 6.77
CA GLU A 22 4.32 6.08 5.40
C GLU A 22 2.80 6.25 5.37
N VAL A 23 2.28 6.76 4.26
CA VAL A 23 0.85 6.78 3.96
C VAL A 23 0.65 6.16 2.60
N PHE A 24 -0.26 5.19 2.52
CA PHE A 24 -0.70 4.57 1.29
C PHE A 24 -2.11 5.03 0.98
N ALA A 25 -2.41 5.29 -0.29
CA ALA A 25 -3.73 5.70 -0.74
C ALA A 25 -4.08 5.04 -2.08
N VAL A 26 -5.31 4.56 -2.22
CA VAL A 26 -5.88 4.16 -3.51
C VAL A 26 -6.46 5.40 -4.20
N SER A 27 -5.93 5.74 -5.38
CA SER A 27 -6.42 6.84 -6.21
C SER A 27 -7.52 6.36 -7.16
N PRO A 28 -8.78 6.82 -7.02
CA PRO A 28 -9.72 6.74 -8.12
C PRO A 28 -9.32 7.67 -9.29
N PRO A 29 -9.80 7.41 -10.52
CA PRO A 29 -10.62 6.27 -10.92
C PRO A 29 -9.81 5.00 -11.25
N ASN A 30 -8.48 5.10 -11.35
CA ASN A 30 -7.61 4.05 -11.86
C ASN A 30 -7.21 3.01 -10.80
N ASN A 31 -7.58 3.19 -9.54
CA ASN A 31 -7.33 2.26 -8.45
C ASN A 31 -5.83 1.96 -8.24
N TYR A 32 -4.95 2.91 -8.59
CA TYR A 32 -3.53 2.81 -8.27
C TYR A 32 -3.31 3.09 -6.79
N VAL A 33 -2.41 2.32 -6.18
CA VAL A 33 -1.90 2.59 -4.83
C VAL A 33 -0.70 3.52 -4.96
N TYR A 34 -0.72 4.63 -4.23
CA TYR A 34 0.39 5.55 -4.07
C TYR A 34 0.86 5.55 -2.63
N ARG A 35 2.17 5.74 -2.43
CA ARG A 35 2.83 5.86 -1.14
C ARG A 35 3.47 7.24 -1.01
N ILE A 36 3.32 7.85 0.15
CA ILE A 36 4.11 9.00 0.60
C ILE A 36 4.85 8.58 1.86
N SER A 37 6.08 9.06 2.05
CA SER A 37 6.86 8.81 3.27
C SER A 37 7.66 10.03 3.68
N ALA A 38 8.05 10.12 4.95
CA ALA A 38 8.85 11.23 5.48
C ALA A 38 10.17 11.48 4.72
N GLY A 39 10.68 10.49 3.97
CA GLY A 39 11.90 10.61 3.16
C GLY A 39 11.70 10.57 1.64
N SER A 40 10.48 10.76 1.13
CA SER A 40 10.23 10.75 -0.33
C SER A 40 9.97 12.15 -0.88
N ASN A 41 10.53 12.45 -2.06
CA ASN A 41 10.24 13.67 -2.84
C ASN A 41 8.88 13.62 -3.55
N GLY A 42 7.82 13.23 -2.83
CA GLY A 42 6.46 13.10 -3.34
C GLY A 42 5.93 11.66 -3.46
N PRO A 43 4.72 11.48 -4.02
CA PRO A 43 4.06 10.18 -4.12
C PRO A 43 4.77 9.21 -5.07
N VAL A 44 4.95 7.96 -4.62
CA VAL A 44 5.50 6.85 -5.42
C VAL A 44 4.38 5.86 -5.72
N ARG A 45 4.24 5.43 -6.98
CA ARG A 45 3.24 4.41 -7.35
C ARG A 45 3.72 3.02 -6.88
N VAL A 46 2.87 2.36 -6.10
CA VAL A 46 3.05 0.99 -5.58
C VAL A 46 2.07 0.02 -6.26
N GLY A 47 0.98 0.55 -6.80
CA GLY A 47 -0.13 -0.20 -7.41
C GLY A 47 -0.06 -0.39 -8.92
N ASN A 48 -0.74 -1.42 -9.42
CA ASN A 48 -1.00 -1.65 -10.84
C ASN A 48 -2.46 -1.36 -11.27
N GLY A 49 -3.26 -0.72 -10.41
CA GLY A 49 -4.59 -0.22 -10.78
C GLY A 49 -5.74 -1.18 -10.47
N ARG A 50 -5.51 -2.17 -9.61
CA ARG A 50 -6.51 -3.21 -9.27
C ARG A 50 -7.00 -3.17 -7.83
N ALA A 51 -6.49 -2.24 -7.02
CA ALA A 51 -6.85 -2.13 -5.61
C ALA A 51 -8.17 -1.36 -5.46
N ALA A 52 -9.23 -2.01 -5.05
CA ALA A 52 -10.48 -1.33 -4.67
C ALA A 52 -10.33 -0.63 -3.31
N THR A 53 -9.61 -1.28 -2.39
CA THR A 53 -9.26 -0.75 -1.07
C THR A 53 -7.95 -1.35 -0.55
N LEU A 54 -7.42 -0.78 0.53
CA LEU A 54 -6.29 -1.32 1.29
C LEU A 54 -6.81 -2.15 2.47
N ARG A 55 -6.11 -3.23 2.82
CA ARG A 55 -6.49 -4.14 3.91
C ARG A 55 -5.67 -3.87 5.17
N ASN A 56 -4.36 -4.05 5.09
CA ASN A 56 -3.43 -3.91 6.21
C ASN A 56 -1.98 -3.76 5.70
N TRP A 57 -1.05 -3.59 6.63
CA TRP A 57 0.38 -3.55 6.39
C TRP A 57 1.09 -4.41 7.45
N GLU A 58 2.36 -4.76 7.20
CA GLU A 58 3.21 -5.43 8.19
C GLU A 58 4.71 -5.23 7.90
N ILE A 59 5.53 -5.44 8.93
CA ILE A 59 6.97 -5.70 8.81
C ILE A 59 7.20 -7.17 9.20
N ARG A 60 7.65 -7.98 8.25
CA ARG A 60 8.00 -9.39 8.51
C ARG A 60 9.23 -9.49 9.43
N PRO A 61 9.46 -10.62 10.12
CA PRO A 61 10.68 -10.85 10.90
C PRO A 61 11.98 -10.64 10.11
N SER A 62 11.95 -10.86 8.79
CA SER A 62 13.06 -10.56 7.87
C SER A 62 13.26 -9.07 7.59
N THR A 63 12.56 -8.18 8.31
CA THR A 63 12.45 -6.72 8.09
C THR A 63 11.76 -6.30 6.78
N GLN A 64 11.25 -7.26 6.00
CA GLN A 64 10.55 -6.97 4.74
C GLN A 64 9.20 -6.34 5.03
N ARG A 65 8.95 -5.17 4.45
CA ARG A 65 7.68 -4.44 4.57
C ARG A 65 6.70 -4.91 3.51
N ARG A 66 5.43 -5.10 3.88
CA ARG A 66 4.36 -5.47 2.95
C ARG A 66 3.13 -4.59 3.13
N VAL A 67 2.45 -4.33 2.02
CA VAL A 67 1.13 -3.70 1.98
C VAL A 67 0.14 -4.65 1.31
N TYR A 68 -1.06 -4.72 1.85
CA TYR A 68 -2.13 -5.59 1.37
C TYR A 68 -3.26 -4.76 0.80
N ALA A 69 -3.79 -5.19 -0.34
CA ALA A 69 -4.93 -4.58 -1.00
C ALA A 69 -5.97 -5.62 -1.38
N VAL A 70 -7.22 -5.18 -1.47
CA VAL A 70 -8.35 -6.02 -1.89
C VAL A 70 -8.87 -5.51 -3.23
N THR A 71 -9.08 -6.41 -4.18
CA THR A 71 -9.70 -6.09 -5.47
C THR A 71 -11.22 -5.93 -5.33
N ALA A 72 -11.88 -5.42 -6.37
CA ALA A 72 -13.35 -5.37 -6.40
C ALA A 72 -14.00 -6.77 -6.37
N THR A 73 -13.25 -7.83 -6.66
CA THR A 73 -13.69 -9.24 -6.62
C THR A 73 -13.30 -9.94 -5.32
N ASN A 74 -12.98 -9.19 -4.26
CA ASN A 74 -12.62 -9.71 -2.94
C ASN A 74 -11.37 -10.61 -2.88
N HIS A 75 -10.48 -10.52 -3.88
CA HIS A 75 -9.18 -11.16 -3.83
C HIS A 75 -8.17 -10.26 -3.12
N VAL A 76 -7.34 -10.85 -2.28
CA VAL A 76 -6.31 -10.12 -1.53
C VAL A 76 -4.99 -10.31 -2.26
N TYR A 77 -4.29 -9.21 -2.47
CA TYR A 77 -2.95 -9.19 -3.02
C TYR A 77 -2.02 -8.44 -2.07
N TYR A 78 -0.73 -8.71 -2.17
CA TYR A 78 0.29 -7.95 -1.47
C TYR A 78 1.39 -7.48 -2.41
N SER A 79 1.97 -6.34 -2.08
CA SER A 79 3.25 -5.86 -2.64
C SER A 79 4.23 -5.70 -1.47
N TYR A 80 5.52 -5.89 -1.74
CA TYR A 80 6.57 -5.79 -0.72
C TYR A 80 7.68 -4.83 -1.14
N LEU A 81 8.34 -4.22 -0.17
CA LEU A 81 9.51 -3.37 -0.42
C LEU A 81 10.77 -4.24 -0.54
N GLY A 82 11.30 -4.35 -1.76
CA GLY A 82 12.58 -4.98 -2.07
C GLY A 82 13.69 -3.96 -2.33
N THR A 83 14.85 -4.43 -2.81
CA THR A 83 16.03 -3.61 -3.11
C THR A 83 15.80 -2.60 -4.24
N GLY A 84 14.99 -2.96 -5.24
CA GLY A 84 14.62 -2.11 -6.37
C GLY A 84 13.37 -1.26 -6.17
N GLY A 85 12.80 -1.24 -4.96
CA GLY A 85 11.52 -0.60 -4.66
C GLY A 85 10.40 -1.62 -4.44
N TRP A 86 9.16 -1.20 -4.68
CA TRP A 86 7.99 -2.04 -4.46
C TRP A 86 7.86 -3.10 -5.56
N SER A 87 7.56 -4.32 -5.15
CA SER A 87 7.33 -5.43 -6.05
C SER A 87 6.03 -5.30 -6.83
N ASP A 88 5.86 -6.16 -7.84
CA ASP A 88 4.55 -6.46 -8.38
C ASP A 88 3.59 -7.02 -7.30
N TRP A 89 2.31 -7.09 -7.64
CA TRP A 89 1.27 -7.59 -6.75
C TRP A 89 1.13 -9.10 -6.86
N TYR A 90 1.37 -9.78 -5.74
CA TYR A 90 1.24 -11.23 -5.63
C TYR A 90 -0.05 -11.60 -4.92
N PRO A 91 -0.74 -12.68 -5.34
CA PRO A 91 -1.92 -13.16 -4.66
C PRO A 91 -1.57 -13.57 -3.22
N TYR A 92 -2.42 -13.20 -2.27
CA TYR A 92 -2.30 -13.62 -0.87
C TYR A 92 -3.31 -14.73 -0.59
N VAL A 93 -2.79 -15.91 -0.27
CA VAL A 93 -3.56 -17.00 0.34
C VAL A 93 -3.13 -17.06 1.81
N PRO A 94 -4.09 -16.97 2.76
CA PRO A 94 -3.80 -16.97 4.20
C PRO A 94 -3.02 -18.19 4.69
#